data_AF-B9LN19-F1
#
_entry.id   AF-B9LN19-F1
#
_cell.length_a   1.000
_cell.length_b   1.000
_cell.length_c   1.000
_cell.angle_alpha   90.00
_cell.angle_beta   90.00
_cell.angle_gamma   90.00
#
_symmetry.space_group_name_H-M   'P 1'
#
loop_
_entity.id
_entity.type
_entity.pdbx_description
1 polymer ?
#
loop_
_entity_poly.entity_id
_entity_poly.type
_entity_poly.pdbx_seq_one_letter_code
_entity_poly.pdbx_strand_id
1 'polypeptide(L)'
;MSRLPSIGGLGSARAVFVAAAVVLAVVLAGVVAATGAGVAGSDAAGAGNGSEPIVEPPTYDPDRPTDAGTATILRDGSDDTDADPEIYDDLSAAVDAAGPGDTIELSGVFEPAETVIVDEPGMTIRAASTHDALIDGGGEDTTIAVRAPNATVEGVWIDDTGENLESQDAAVYVAENATGTTLTDLYLTDAAFGVWVNGADQVTIADSRIEGTQAPRFANRGNGINLWETNGTEVRNTEITDVRDGIYYSWASNVEATGNTMWDLRYGVHYMYSDDNRLADNVAFENDVGYALMVSESIELVNNTAVANRGESGHGILLKEIDRSVVRDNTLVANDNGVFLYNAQDNEVRGNLLYANGVGVHHSAGTEGTVVAGNGFVTNDEQVLTTTRELVAWNGTDRGNYWSDARVADTDGDGLSDARHRPAGAAERLVQEHPAAAVFADSPAFDAIRLVESRFPAVESAGIIDHRPLASPAHDIEPYRPYAAAVDATAEYDDEPGDDHHQ
;
A
#
# COMPACT_ATOMS: atom_id res chain seq x y z
N MET A 1 -38.89 -39.41 43.98
CA MET A 1 -38.10 -40.57 44.49
C MET A 1 -36.82 -40.62 43.68
N SER A 2 -35.79 -39.90 44.09
CA SER A 2 -34.55 -40.42 44.70
C SER A 2 -33.80 -41.46 43.87
N ARG A 3 -32.63 -41.11 43.32
CA ARG A 3 -31.30 -41.51 43.84
C ARG A 3 -30.20 -41.07 42.86
N LEU A 4 -29.24 -40.29 43.37
CA LEU A 4 -27.85 -40.17 42.88
C LEU A 4 -27.12 -41.51 43.02
N PRO A 5 -26.11 -41.82 42.18
CA PRO A 5 -24.67 -41.55 42.48
C PRO A 5 -23.83 -41.27 41.20
N SER A 6 -22.53 -40.97 41.14
CA SER A 6 -21.40 -40.73 42.09
C SER A 6 -20.35 -39.85 41.39
N ILE A 7 -19.63 -39.06 42.17
CA ILE A 7 -18.46 -38.26 41.77
C ILE A 7 -17.24 -39.18 41.61
N GLY A 8 -16.52 -39.08 40.50
CA GLY A 8 -15.22 -39.71 40.29
C GLY A 8 -14.62 -39.36 38.93
N GLY A 9 -13.59 -38.51 38.91
CA GLY A 9 -12.87 -38.16 37.67
C GLY A 9 -12.03 -36.87 37.68
N LEU A 10 -11.60 -36.36 38.83
CA LEU A 10 -10.58 -35.29 38.90
C LEU A 10 -9.20 -35.93 38.82
N GLY A 11 -8.69 -36.12 37.60
CA GLY A 11 -7.40 -36.76 37.39
C GLY A 11 -6.87 -36.60 35.97
N SER A 12 -6.48 -35.39 35.56
CA SER A 12 -5.49 -35.20 34.47
C SER A 12 -4.87 -33.79 34.33
N ALA A 13 -5.12 -32.83 35.24
CA ALA A 13 -4.49 -31.50 35.16
C ALA A 13 -3.28 -31.29 36.10
N ARG A 14 -2.91 -32.29 36.91
CA ARG A 14 -1.81 -32.20 37.90
C ARG A 14 -0.55 -33.00 37.54
N ALA A 15 -0.53 -33.71 36.42
CA ALA A 15 0.62 -34.49 35.99
C ALA A 15 1.61 -33.73 35.09
N VAL A 16 1.18 -32.63 34.46
CA VAL A 16 2.03 -31.85 33.53
C VAL A 16 2.90 -30.82 34.26
N PHE A 17 2.45 -30.29 35.41
CA PHE A 17 3.20 -29.28 36.18
C PHE A 17 4.27 -29.82 37.14
N VAL A 18 4.37 -31.14 37.34
CA VAL A 18 5.40 -31.74 38.23
C VAL A 18 6.63 -32.24 37.46
N ALA A 19 6.53 -32.43 36.14
CA ALA A 19 7.67 -32.82 35.31
C ALA A 19 8.63 -31.65 34.99
N ALA A 20 8.13 -30.40 34.97
CA ALA A 20 8.95 -29.21 34.73
C ALA A 20 9.78 -28.77 35.96
N ALA A 21 9.43 -29.22 37.16
CA ALA A 21 10.15 -28.88 38.39
C ALA A 21 11.39 -29.76 38.67
N VAL A 22 11.58 -30.87 37.95
CA VAL A 22 12.69 -31.81 38.19
C VAL A 22 13.88 -31.59 37.24
N VAL A 23 13.70 -30.86 36.13
CA VAL A 23 14.81 -30.55 35.20
C VAL A 23 15.58 -29.27 35.61
N LEU A 24 15.00 -28.42 36.47
CA LEU A 24 15.62 -27.16 36.91
C LEU A 24 16.65 -27.33 38.06
N ALA A 25 16.96 -28.56 38.49
CA ALA A 25 17.85 -28.81 39.63
C ALA A 25 19.25 -29.35 39.27
N VAL A 26 19.63 -29.45 37.98
CA VAL A 26 20.90 -30.10 37.56
C VAL A 26 21.87 -29.21 36.76
N VAL A 27 21.59 -27.92 36.49
CA VAL A 27 22.52 -27.05 35.71
C VAL A 27 23.16 -25.91 36.53
N LEU A 28 23.30 -26.07 37.84
CA LEU A 28 24.08 -25.16 38.70
C LEU A 28 25.29 -25.88 39.31
N ALA A 29 26.33 -26.10 38.50
CA ALA A 29 27.71 -26.31 38.98
C ALA A 29 28.72 -26.20 37.82
N GLY A 30 29.40 -25.06 37.70
CA GLY A 30 30.45 -24.90 36.70
C GLY A 30 31.03 -23.49 36.60
N VAL A 31 31.43 -22.88 37.73
CA VAL A 31 32.27 -21.67 37.72
C VAL A 31 33.73 -22.10 37.89
N VAL A 32 34.55 -21.89 36.86
CA VAL A 32 36.00 -21.70 37.01
C VAL A 32 36.44 -20.55 36.12
N ALA A 33 37.14 -19.61 36.75
CA ALA A 33 37.66 -18.38 36.19
C ALA A 33 38.83 -18.59 35.22
N ALA A 34 38.95 -17.70 34.24
CA ALA A 34 40.24 -17.29 33.68
C ALA A 34 40.20 -15.78 33.37
N THR A 35 41.04 -15.04 34.08
CA THR A 35 41.26 -13.61 33.96
C THR A 35 42.37 -13.30 32.95
N GLY A 36 42.17 -12.23 32.18
CA GLY A 36 43.22 -11.26 31.85
C GLY A 36 43.92 -11.41 30.51
N ALA A 37 43.69 -10.46 29.60
CA ALA A 37 44.63 -9.38 29.28
C ALA A 37 44.06 -8.52 28.13
N GLY A 38 43.98 -7.21 28.35
CA GLY A 38 43.55 -6.26 27.32
C GLY A 38 44.67 -5.84 26.37
N VAL A 39 44.28 -5.30 25.23
CA VAL A 39 45.03 -4.28 24.50
C VAL A 39 44.01 -3.27 23.96
N ALA A 40 44.30 -1.99 24.19
CA ALA A 40 43.52 -0.84 23.77
C ALA A 40 44.08 -0.25 22.46
N GLY A 41 43.18 0.36 21.69
CA GLY A 41 43.44 1.54 20.87
C GLY A 41 43.65 1.31 19.38
N SER A 42 42.75 1.85 18.54
CA SER A 42 42.98 3.13 17.86
C SER A 42 41.79 3.56 17.00
N ASP A 43 41.57 4.88 16.98
CA ASP A 43 40.56 5.67 16.30
C ASP A 43 40.42 5.47 14.78
N ALA A 44 39.18 5.65 14.29
CA ALA A 44 38.81 6.39 13.07
C ALA A 44 37.32 6.77 13.22
N ALA A 45 36.94 8.00 13.59
CA ALA A 45 36.91 9.22 12.79
C ALA A 45 36.00 9.16 11.54
N GLY A 46 34.76 9.65 11.70
CA GLY A 46 34.13 10.60 10.77
C GLY A 46 33.39 10.08 9.52
N ALA A 47 32.05 10.08 9.60
CA ALA A 47 31.09 10.48 8.56
C ALA A 47 29.69 10.43 9.23
N GLY A 48 28.83 11.44 9.27
CA GLY A 48 28.68 12.54 8.33
C GLY A 48 27.87 12.12 7.11
N ASN A 49 26.61 11.73 7.30
CA ASN A 49 25.52 12.20 6.44
C ASN A 49 24.18 11.94 7.13
N GLY A 50 23.37 12.98 7.29
CA GLY A 50 21.92 12.76 7.40
C GLY A 50 21.52 12.15 6.07
N SER A 51 21.13 10.88 6.08
CA SER A 51 20.54 10.25 4.91
C SER A 51 19.23 10.97 4.64
N GLU A 52 19.14 11.60 3.47
CA GLU A 52 17.88 12.14 2.96
C GLU A 52 16.81 11.02 2.94
N PRO A 53 15.53 11.34 3.21
CA PRO A 53 14.44 10.38 3.05
C PRO A 53 14.43 9.84 1.61
N ILE A 54 14.20 8.53 1.41
CA ILE A 54 14.11 7.93 0.07
C ILE A 54 12.85 8.37 -0.67
N VAL A 55 11.79 8.57 0.09
CA VAL A 55 10.43 8.93 -0.30
C VAL A 55 10.17 10.32 0.28
N GLU A 56 10.13 11.31 -0.61
CA GLU A 56 9.69 12.67 -0.31
C GLU A 56 8.49 13.01 -1.20
N PRO A 57 7.55 13.85 -0.74
CA PRO A 57 6.52 14.42 -1.58
C PRO A 57 7.13 15.04 -2.84
N PRO A 58 6.77 14.57 -4.04
CA PRO A 58 7.25 15.18 -5.26
C PRO A 58 6.82 16.66 -5.30
N THR A 59 7.77 17.55 -5.59
CA THR A 59 7.48 18.97 -5.74
C THR A 59 7.21 19.29 -7.21
N TYR A 60 6.05 19.85 -7.50
CA TYR A 60 5.68 20.29 -8.84
C TYR A 60 4.84 21.57 -8.73
N ASP A 61 5.27 22.63 -9.40
CA ASP A 61 4.65 23.97 -9.36
C ASP A 61 4.96 24.69 -10.68
N PRO A 62 4.24 24.41 -11.76
CA PRO A 62 4.46 25.03 -13.06
C PRO A 62 3.96 26.49 -13.05
N ASP A 63 4.55 27.33 -13.92
CA ASP A 63 4.08 28.71 -14.10
C ASP A 63 2.62 28.70 -14.60
N ARG A 64 1.70 29.24 -13.79
CA ARG A 64 0.27 29.31 -14.17
C ARG A 64 0.05 30.21 -15.40
N PRO A 65 -0.63 29.72 -16.46
CA PRO A 65 -0.97 30.54 -17.62
C PRO A 65 -1.82 31.76 -17.24
N THR A 66 -1.59 32.90 -17.90
CA THR A 66 -2.34 34.15 -17.66
C THR A 66 -2.91 34.80 -18.92
N ASP A 67 -2.42 34.39 -20.10
CA ASP A 67 -2.89 34.91 -21.37
C ASP A 67 -4.25 34.29 -21.72
N ALA A 68 -5.07 35.00 -22.50
CA ALA A 68 -6.37 34.50 -22.93
C ALA A 68 -6.21 33.23 -23.80
N GLY A 69 -7.11 32.27 -23.61
CA GLY A 69 -7.14 31.00 -24.30
C GLY A 69 -7.15 31.15 -25.81
N THR A 70 -6.34 30.33 -26.49
CA THR A 70 -6.31 30.18 -27.94
C THR A 70 -6.32 28.70 -28.29
N ALA A 71 -7.39 28.24 -28.94
CA ALA A 71 -7.55 26.87 -29.42
C ALA A 71 -7.39 26.85 -30.94
N THR A 72 -6.46 26.03 -31.45
CA THR A 72 -6.18 25.88 -32.89
C THR A 72 -6.51 24.47 -33.34
N ILE A 73 -7.40 24.33 -34.32
CA ILE A 73 -7.73 23.01 -34.89
C ILE A 73 -6.70 22.65 -35.98
N LEU A 74 -6.06 21.50 -35.80
CA LEU A 74 -5.17 20.84 -36.76
C LEU A 74 -5.91 19.65 -37.37
N ARG A 75 -6.28 19.78 -38.65
CA ARG A 75 -7.13 18.79 -39.34
C ARG A 75 -6.36 17.52 -39.69
N ASP A 76 -6.93 16.35 -39.41
CA ASP A 76 -6.33 15.06 -39.75
C ASP A 76 -6.14 14.91 -41.28
N GLY A 77 -4.97 14.43 -41.69
CA GLY A 77 -4.62 14.21 -43.10
C GLY A 77 -4.50 15.47 -43.97
N SER A 78 -4.50 16.68 -43.39
CA SER A 78 -4.29 17.92 -44.15
C SER A 78 -2.79 18.22 -44.36
N ASP A 79 -2.32 18.05 -45.60
CA ASP A 79 -0.98 18.51 -46.06
C ASP A 79 -1.01 20.00 -46.48
N ASP A 80 -2.15 20.68 -46.30
CA ASP A 80 -2.40 22.01 -46.85
C ASP A 80 -1.86 23.10 -45.92
N THR A 81 -0.56 23.38 -46.02
CA THR A 81 0.14 24.43 -45.25
C THR A 81 -0.33 25.86 -45.56
N ASP A 82 -1.28 26.04 -46.49
CA ASP A 82 -1.82 27.33 -46.93
C ASP A 82 -3.24 27.62 -46.42
N ALA A 83 -3.88 26.72 -45.67
CA ALA A 83 -5.15 27.01 -45.00
C ALA A 83 -4.91 27.90 -43.77
N ASP A 84 -5.68 28.99 -43.64
CA ASP A 84 -5.66 29.79 -42.41
C ASP A 84 -6.06 28.90 -41.23
N PRO A 85 -5.30 28.90 -40.12
CA PRO A 85 -5.62 28.09 -38.95
C PRO A 85 -7.00 28.47 -38.41
N GLU A 86 -7.85 27.47 -38.17
CA GLU A 86 -9.13 27.65 -37.51
C GLU A 86 -8.88 27.87 -36.02
N ILE A 87 -8.96 29.14 -35.60
CA ILE A 87 -8.65 29.60 -34.24
C ILE A 87 -9.95 29.98 -33.51
N TYR A 88 -10.04 29.56 -32.26
CA TYR A 88 -11.16 29.81 -31.35
C TYR A 88 -10.64 30.37 -30.02
N ASP A 89 -11.43 31.26 -29.42
CA ASP A 89 -11.25 31.77 -28.05
C ASP A 89 -12.11 31.02 -27.03
N ASP A 90 -13.02 30.16 -27.50
CA ASP A 90 -13.87 29.28 -26.70
C ASP A 90 -13.54 27.81 -26.99
N LEU A 91 -13.21 27.05 -25.94
CA LEU A 91 -12.80 25.65 -26.08
C LEU A 91 -13.95 24.77 -26.58
N SER A 92 -15.16 24.96 -26.06
CA SER A 92 -16.34 24.18 -26.46
C SER A 92 -16.64 24.37 -27.94
N ALA A 93 -16.54 25.60 -28.46
CA ALA A 93 -16.72 25.91 -29.87
C ALA A 93 -15.63 25.26 -30.75
N ALA A 94 -14.39 25.17 -30.27
CA ALA A 94 -13.31 24.47 -30.98
C ALA A 94 -13.59 22.96 -31.05
N VAL A 95 -14.02 22.37 -29.94
CA VAL A 95 -14.37 20.94 -29.84
C VAL A 95 -15.57 20.61 -30.74
N ASP A 96 -16.62 21.43 -30.74
CA ASP A 96 -17.80 21.27 -31.60
C ASP A 96 -17.48 21.37 -33.11
N ALA A 97 -16.40 22.08 -33.47
CA ALA A 97 -16.00 22.28 -34.86
C ALA A 97 -14.97 21.25 -35.37
N ALA A 98 -14.28 20.57 -34.45
CA ALA A 98 -13.32 19.51 -34.76
C ALA A 98 -14.06 18.25 -35.25
N GLY A 99 -13.46 17.53 -36.19
CA GLY A 99 -13.96 16.25 -36.69
C GLY A 99 -13.20 15.05 -36.12
N PRO A 100 -13.56 13.83 -36.54
CA PRO A 100 -12.83 12.61 -36.18
C PRO A 100 -11.33 12.71 -36.50
N GLY A 101 -10.48 12.37 -35.54
CA GLY A 101 -9.02 12.39 -35.68
C GLY A 101 -8.38 13.79 -35.60
N ASP A 102 -9.15 14.87 -35.61
CA ASP A 102 -8.60 16.23 -35.51
C ASP A 102 -7.91 16.45 -34.15
N THR A 103 -6.90 17.31 -34.15
CA THR A 103 -6.21 17.74 -32.94
C THR A 103 -6.54 19.20 -32.63
N ILE A 104 -6.86 19.50 -31.39
CA ILE A 104 -7.08 20.85 -30.88
C ILE A 104 -5.89 21.21 -30.01
N GLU A 105 -5.05 22.12 -30.49
CA GLU A 105 -3.89 22.62 -29.77
C GLU A 105 -4.27 23.86 -28.95
N LEU A 106 -4.04 23.82 -27.64
CA LEU A 106 -4.46 24.82 -26.67
C LEU A 106 -3.27 25.62 -26.14
N SER A 107 -3.49 26.89 -25.79
CA SER A 107 -2.57 27.70 -24.99
C SER A 107 -3.37 28.78 -24.25
N GLY A 108 -2.88 29.24 -23.09
CA GLY A 108 -3.55 30.26 -22.29
C GLY A 108 -4.68 29.70 -21.41
N VAL A 109 -5.59 30.57 -20.98
CA VAL A 109 -6.66 30.24 -20.02
C VAL A 109 -8.02 30.15 -20.72
N PHE A 110 -8.72 29.04 -20.49
CA PHE A 110 -10.11 28.80 -20.92
C PHE A 110 -11.02 28.70 -19.71
N GLU A 111 -12.19 29.35 -19.79
CA GLU A 111 -13.24 29.34 -18.76
C GLU A 111 -14.55 28.84 -19.42
N PRO A 112 -14.66 27.54 -19.78
CA PRO A 112 -15.87 27.02 -20.42
C PRO A 112 -17.10 27.20 -19.53
N ALA A 113 -18.21 27.65 -20.10
CA ALA A 113 -19.45 27.89 -19.36
C ALA A 113 -20.24 26.62 -19.00
N GLU A 114 -19.90 25.50 -19.65
CA GLU A 114 -20.52 24.18 -19.49
C GLU A 114 -19.43 23.11 -19.74
N THR A 115 -19.67 21.86 -19.32
CA THR A 115 -18.75 20.74 -19.58
C THR A 115 -18.35 20.63 -21.05
N VAL A 116 -17.04 20.51 -21.31
CA VAL A 116 -16.49 20.30 -22.65
C VAL A 116 -16.71 18.84 -23.06
N ILE A 117 -17.44 18.60 -24.15
CA ILE A 117 -17.85 17.26 -24.58
C ILE A 117 -17.00 16.77 -25.76
N VAL A 118 -16.18 15.75 -25.54
CA VAL A 118 -15.38 15.10 -26.60
C VAL A 118 -16.16 13.93 -27.20
N ASP A 119 -16.91 14.20 -28.27
CA ASP A 119 -17.82 13.26 -28.94
C ASP A 119 -17.30 12.70 -30.30
N GLU A 120 -16.17 13.20 -30.83
CA GLU A 120 -15.60 12.67 -32.08
C GLU A 120 -14.49 11.64 -31.83
N PRO A 121 -14.51 10.48 -32.53
CA PRO A 121 -13.55 9.40 -32.31
C PRO A 121 -12.15 9.80 -32.78
N GLY A 122 -11.13 9.44 -32.00
CA GLY A 122 -9.73 9.77 -32.32
C GLY A 122 -9.37 11.24 -32.13
N MET A 123 -10.28 12.09 -31.63
CA MET A 123 -9.98 13.50 -31.37
C MET A 123 -8.90 13.63 -30.30
N THR A 124 -7.97 14.57 -30.48
CA THR A 124 -6.96 14.92 -29.48
C THR A 124 -7.14 16.35 -28.99
N ILE A 125 -7.25 16.56 -27.68
CA ILE A 125 -7.09 17.87 -27.05
C ILE A 125 -5.71 17.89 -26.41
N ARG A 126 -4.86 18.85 -26.78
CA ARG A 126 -3.53 18.96 -26.17
C ARG A 126 -3.08 20.39 -25.95
N ALA A 127 -2.25 20.59 -24.93
CA ALA A 127 -1.52 21.85 -24.79
C ALA A 127 -0.44 21.99 -25.89
N ALA A 128 -0.13 23.22 -26.29
CA ALA A 128 0.94 23.50 -27.26
C ALA A 128 2.31 23.18 -26.65
N SER A 129 2.44 23.41 -25.34
CA SER A 129 3.52 22.98 -24.46
C SER A 129 2.90 22.45 -23.16
N THR A 130 3.47 21.39 -22.58
CA THR A 130 2.94 20.77 -21.37
C THR A 130 2.67 21.81 -20.26
N HIS A 131 1.41 21.85 -19.81
CA HIS A 131 0.78 22.74 -18.84
C HIS A 131 0.76 24.24 -19.21
N ASP A 132 0.87 24.59 -20.50
CA ASP A 132 0.70 25.96 -20.99
C ASP A 132 -0.74 26.35 -21.31
N ALA A 133 -1.67 25.39 -21.21
CA ALA A 133 -3.10 25.57 -21.33
C ALA A 133 -3.78 25.22 -20.01
N LEU A 134 -4.48 26.20 -19.43
CA LEU A 134 -5.31 26.04 -18.23
C LEU A 134 -6.79 26.03 -18.63
N ILE A 135 -7.52 25.03 -18.19
CA ILE A 135 -8.97 24.94 -18.29
C ILE A 135 -9.53 25.08 -16.88
N ASP A 136 -10.10 26.24 -16.59
CA ASP A 136 -10.74 26.56 -15.32
C ASP A 136 -12.20 26.10 -15.37
N GLY A 137 -12.56 25.12 -14.54
CA GLY A 137 -13.89 24.53 -14.48
C GLY A 137 -14.94 25.43 -13.80
N GLY A 138 -14.52 26.51 -13.15
CA GLY A 138 -15.41 27.49 -12.51
C GLY A 138 -16.17 26.98 -11.28
N GLY A 139 -15.76 25.83 -10.72
CA GLY A 139 -16.34 25.25 -9.51
C GLY A 139 -17.70 24.58 -9.71
N GLU A 140 -18.09 24.28 -10.95
CA GLU A 140 -19.37 23.66 -11.30
C GLU A 140 -19.19 22.46 -12.24
N ASP A 141 -19.89 21.35 -11.94
CA ASP A 141 -19.95 20.13 -12.75
C ASP A 141 -18.57 19.52 -13.11
N THR A 142 -18.57 18.59 -14.07
CA THR A 142 -17.36 18.02 -14.68
C THR A 142 -16.77 19.00 -15.71
N THR A 143 -15.45 19.12 -15.79
CA THR A 143 -14.79 20.02 -16.76
C THR A 143 -14.75 19.43 -18.16
N ILE A 144 -14.21 18.21 -18.34
CA ILE A 144 -14.15 17.50 -19.62
C ILE A 144 -14.86 16.15 -19.52
N ALA A 145 -15.76 15.87 -20.46
CA ALA A 145 -16.38 14.55 -20.61
C ALA A 145 -15.97 13.92 -21.95
N VAL A 146 -15.18 12.85 -21.87
CA VAL A 146 -14.79 12.02 -23.01
C VAL A 146 -15.84 10.95 -23.26
N ARG A 147 -16.46 11.00 -24.43
CA ARG A 147 -17.55 10.09 -24.83
C ARG A 147 -17.23 9.32 -26.10
N ALA A 148 -16.18 9.67 -26.83
CA ALA A 148 -15.79 8.97 -28.04
C ALA A 148 -14.59 8.04 -27.83
N PRO A 149 -14.50 6.93 -28.58
CA PRO A 149 -13.39 6.01 -28.45
C PRO A 149 -12.10 6.58 -29.03
N ASN A 150 -10.97 6.14 -28.48
CA ASN A 150 -9.61 6.51 -28.86
C ASN A 150 -9.34 8.03 -28.81
N ALA A 151 -10.09 8.78 -28.00
CA ALA A 151 -9.81 10.19 -27.78
C ALA A 151 -8.59 10.35 -26.86
N THR A 152 -7.88 11.47 -27.02
CA THR A 152 -6.69 11.81 -26.22
C THR A 152 -6.86 13.17 -25.57
N VAL A 153 -6.51 13.28 -24.29
CA VAL A 153 -6.32 14.56 -23.59
C VAL A 153 -4.90 14.57 -23.04
N GLU A 154 -4.10 15.55 -23.47
CA GLU A 154 -2.65 15.54 -23.24
C GLU A 154 -2.12 16.91 -22.79
N GLY A 155 -1.29 16.93 -21.75
CA GLY A 155 -0.49 18.10 -21.42
C GLY A 155 -1.26 19.28 -20.83
N VAL A 156 -2.57 19.16 -20.56
CA VAL A 156 -3.39 20.29 -20.10
C VAL A 156 -3.40 20.39 -18.58
N TRP A 157 -3.49 21.61 -18.07
CA TRP A 157 -3.83 21.88 -16.68
C TRP A 157 -5.35 22.07 -16.56
N ILE A 158 -6.02 21.31 -15.71
CA ILE A 158 -7.43 21.50 -15.35
C ILE A 158 -7.53 21.88 -13.87
N ASP A 159 -8.28 22.92 -13.56
CA ASP A 159 -8.42 23.47 -12.20
C ASP A 159 -9.89 23.77 -11.86
N ASP A 160 -10.22 23.85 -10.57
CA ASP A 160 -11.51 24.31 -10.03
C ASP A 160 -12.73 23.56 -10.60
N THR A 161 -12.83 22.25 -10.32
CA THR A 161 -13.98 21.43 -10.77
C THR A 161 -15.19 21.61 -9.83
N GLY A 162 -16.37 21.14 -10.23
CA GLY A 162 -17.47 20.94 -9.28
C GLY A 162 -17.09 20.02 -8.12
N GLU A 163 -17.73 20.22 -6.96
CA GLU A 163 -17.48 19.45 -5.73
C GLU A 163 -18.51 18.34 -5.44
N ASN A 164 -19.49 18.12 -6.31
CA ASN A 164 -20.60 17.23 -6.01
C ASN A 164 -20.26 15.75 -6.28
N LEU A 165 -20.02 15.02 -5.19
CA LEU A 165 -19.71 13.60 -5.23
C LEU A 165 -20.87 12.72 -5.72
N GLU A 166 -22.13 13.18 -5.61
CA GLU A 166 -23.29 12.43 -6.08
C GLU A 166 -23.44 12.48 -7.61
N SER A 167 -23.12 13.63 -8.23
CA SER A 167 -23.08 13.80 -9.69
C SER A 167 -21.75 13.35 -10.30
N GLN A 168 -20.76 12.98 -9.47
CA GLN A 168 -19.45 12.50 -9.89
C GLN A 168 -18.65 13.58 -10.63
N ASP A 169 -18.72 14.82 -10.14
CA ASP A 169 -17.99 15.94 -10.72
C ASP A 169 -16.48 15.64 -10.77
N ALA A 170 -15.91 15.67 -11.96
CA ALA A 170 -14.52 15.30 -12.20
C ALA A 170 -13.80 16.29 -13.11
N ALA A 171 -12.47 16.36 -13.02
CA ALA A 171 -11.70 17.10 -14.01
C ALA A 171 -11.83 16.44 -15.39
N VAL A 172 -11.72 15.11 -15.43
CA VAL A 172 -12.00 14.31 -16.63
C VAL A 172 -12.92 13.13 -16.31
N TYR A 173 -14.09 13.10 -16.96
CA TYR A 173 -15.00 11.97 -16.96
C TYR A 173 -14.87 11.18 -18.26
N VAL A 174 -14.67 9.86 -18.17
CA VAL A 174 -14.58 8.95 -19.32
C VAL A 174 -15.79 8.04 -19.33
N ALA A 175 -16.67 8.23 -20.33
CA ALA A 175 -17.93 7.48 -20.45
C ALA A 175 -17.72 6.06 -21.00
N GLU A 176 -18.68 5.16 -20.76
CA GLU A 176 -18.61 3.73 -21.09
C GLU A 176 -18.19 3.44 -22.54
N ASN A 177 -18.61 4.28 -23.48
CA ASN A 177 -18.31 4.12 -24.91
C ASN A 177 -16.96 4.70 -25.35
N ALA A 178 -16.19 5.31 -24.45
CA ALA A 178 -14.89 5.93 -24.71
C ALA A 178 -13.70 4.96 -24.53
N THR A 179 -13.83 3.74 -25.05
CA THR A 179 -12.76 2.73 -25.02
C THR A 179 -11.48 3.25 -25.67
N GLY A 180 -10.32 2.93 -25.10
CA GLY A 180 -9.02 3.33 -25.65
C GLY A 180 -8.67 4.79 -25.40
N THR A 181 -9.36 5.48 -24.49
CA THR A 181 -9.04 6.87 -24.12
C THR A 181 -7.64 6.96 -23.54
N THR A 182 -6.87 7.98 -23.94
CA THR A 182 -5.54 8.27 -23.39
C THR A 182 -5.56 9.62 -22.67
N LEU A 183 -5.20 9.62 -21.39
CA LEU A 183 -5.05 10.79 -20.54
C LEU A 183 -3.59 10.83 -20.09
N THR A 184 -2.80 11.78 -20.59
CA THR A 184 -1.35 11.83 -20.32
C THR A 184 -0.88 13.24 -20.01
N ASP A 185 0.15 13.36 -19.17
CA ASP A 185 0.78 14.65 -18.85
C ASP A 185 -0.24 15.69 -18.35
N LEU A 186 -1.24 15.24 -17.58
CA LEU A 186 -2.25 16.14 -17.01
C LEU A 186 -1.78 16.69 -15.67
N TYR A 187 -2.11 17.96 -15.41
CA TYR A 187 -2.04 18.53 -14.07
C TYR A 187 -3.46 18.90 -13.63
N LEU A 188 -3.98 18.17 -12.65
CA LEU A 188 -5.33 18.33 -12.14
C LEU A 188 -5.23 18.92 -10.74
N THR A 189 -5.84 20.08 -10.51
CA THR A 189 -5.85 20.75 -9.20
C THR A 189 -7.28 21.11 -8.80
N ASP A 190 -7.52 21.17 -7.49
CA ASP A 190 -8.84 21.48 -6.90
C ASP A 190 -9.98 20.65 -7.53
N ALA A 191 -9.69 19.37 -7.75
CA ALA A 191 -10.60 18.44 -8.40
C ALA A 191 -11.29 17.55 -7.35
N ALA A 192 -12.63 17.45 -7.43
CA ALA A 192 -13.36 16.55 -6.55
C ALA A 192 -13.00 15.09 -6.86
N PHE A 193 -13.22 14.68 -8.11
CA PHE A 193 -12.56 13.52 -8.70
C PHE A 193 -11.53 13.99 -9.74
N GLY A 194 -10.31 13.46 -9.73
CA GLY A 194 -9.35 13.77 -10.78
C GLY A 194 -9.80 13.17 -12.11
N VAL A 195 -9.83 11.84 -12.18
CA VAL A 195 -10.33 11.09 -13.33
C VAL A 195 -11.40 10.10 -12.90
N TRP A 196 -12.56 10.16 -13.54
CA TRP A 196 -13.63 9.18 -13.37
C TRP A 196 -13.77 8.32 -14.63
N VAL A 197 -13.36 7.05 -14.56
CA VAL A 197 -13.58 6.06 -15.63
C VAL A 197 -14.87 5.30 -15.34
N ASN A 198 -15.89 5.50 -16.18
CA ASN A 198 -17.21 4.89 -16.03
C ASN A 198 -17.46 3.82 -17.09
N GLY A 199 -16.98 2.60 -16.88
CA GLY A 199 -17.25 1.46 -17.76
C GLY A 199 -16.45 1.43 -19.07
N ALA A 200 -15.55 2.40 -19.28
CA ALA A 200 -14.68 2.41 -20.46
C ALA A 200 -13.52 1.42 -20.29
N ASP A 201 -13.29 0.59 -21.30
CA ASP A 201 -12.18 -0.34 -21.33
C ASP A 201 -10.90 0.27 -21.93
N GLN A 202 -9.76 -0.33 -21.60
CA GLN A 202 -8.45 -0.01 -22.20
C GLN A 202 -8.08 1.47 -22.11
N VAL A 203 -8.44 2.13 -21.01
CA VAL A 203 -8.06 3.52 -20.76
C VAL A 203 -6.59 3.56 -20.32
N THR A 204 -5.85 4.56 -20.77
CA THR A 204 -4.49 4.84 -20.29
C THR A 204 -4.52 6.16 -19.52
N ILE A 205 -4.10 6.14 -18.25
CA ILE A 205 -3.88 7.32 -17.42
C ILE A 205 -2.41 7.34 -17.05
N ALA A 206 -1.66 8.34 -17.50
CA ALA A 206 -0.21 8.29 -17.39
C ALA A 206 0.46 9.64 -17.11
N ASP A 207 1.63 9.59 -16.48
CA ASP A 207 2.59 10.70 -16.41
C ASP A 207 1.92 12.01 -15.92
N SER A 208 0.93 11.89 -15.03
CA SER A 208 0.05 12.98 -14.60
C SER A 208 0.19 13.28 -13.11
N ARG A 209 -0.27 14.46 -12.69
CA ARG A 209 -0.35 14.85 -11.28
C ARG A 209 -1.75 15.28 -10.91
N ILE A 210 -2.25 14.76 -9.79
CA ILE A 210 -3.61 14.98 -9.30
C ILE A 210 -3.55 15.49 -7.87
N GLU A 211 -4.08 16.70 -7.64
CA GLU A 211 -4.20 17.36 -6.35
C GLU A 211 -5.68 17.67 -6.11
N GLY A 212 -6.27 17.01 -5.10
CA GLY A 212 -7.71 17.10 -4.83
C GLY A 212 -8.15 18.36 -4.10
N THR A 213 -9.45 18.43 -3.80
CA THR A 213 -10.00 19.49 -2.95
C THR A 213 -9.51 19.28 -1.51
N GLN A 214 -8.79 20.24 -0.93
CA GLN A 214 -8.19 20.14 0.42
C GLN A 214 -9.24 20.19 1.56
N ALA A 215 -10.44 19.67 1.33
CA ALA A 215 -11.51 19.58 2.32
C ALA A 215 -11.01 18.87 3.59
N PRO A 216 -11.31 19.36 4.81
CA PRO A 216 -10.69 18.81 6.02
C PRO A 216 -10.99 17.34 6.33
N ARG A 217 -12.09 16.80 5.79
CA ARG A 217 -12.49 15.40 6.01
C ARG A 217 -12.34 14.62 4.71
N PHE A 218 -11.64 13.49 4.76
CA PHE A 218 -11.54 12.57 3.62
C PHE A 218 -12.91 12.17 3.04
N ALA A 219 -13.91 11.97 3.89
CA ALA A 219 -15.28 11.61 3.44
C ALA A 219 -15.93 12.67 2.53
N ASN A 220 -15.46 13.92 2.59
CA ASN A 220 -15.94 15.02 1.75
C ASN A 220 -15.11 15.23 0.48
N ARG A 221 -14.04 14.45 0.29
CA ARG A 221 -13.20 14.47 -0.92
C ARG A 221 -13.63 13.35 -1.86
N GLY A 222 -13.46 13.55 -3.16
CA GLY A 222 -13.53 12.44 -4.12
C GLY A 222 -12.18 11.74 -4.25
N ASN A 223 -12.11 10.77 -5.15
CA ASN A 223 -10.92 9.95 -5.38
C ASN A 223 -10.06 10.57 -6.48
N GLY A 224 -8.73 10.34 -6.45
CA GLY A 224 -7.85 10.84 -7.51
C GLY A 224 -8.18 10.19 -8.85
N ILE A 225 -8.16 8.86 -8.90
CA ILE A 225 -8.61 8.06 -10.05
C ILE A 225 -9.68 7.10 -9.56
N ASN A 226 -10.85 7.14 -10.18
CA ASN A 226 -11.97 6.26 -9.89
C ASN A 226 -12.21 5.31 -11.07
N LEU A 227 -11.90 4.02 -10.89
CA LEU A 227 -12.06 2.97 -11.89
C LEU A 227 -13.34 2.18 -11.60
N TRP A 228 -14.39 2.47 -12.37
CA TRP A 228 -15.67 1.79 -12.28
C TRP A 228 -15.88 0.87 -13.50
N GLU A 229 -16.09 -0.42 -13.26
CA GLU A 229 -16.47 -1.42 -14.28
C GLU A 229 -15.59 -1.42 -15.54
N THR A 230 -14.27 -1.26 -15.37
CA THR A 230 -13.30 -1.18 -16.48
C THR A 230 -12.47 -2.45 -16.61
N ASN A 231 -12.10 -2.80 -17.85
CA ASN A 231 -11.19 -3.89 -18.15
C ASN A 231 -9.97 -3.43 -18.98
N GLY A 232 -8.77 -3.86 -18.57
CA GLY A 232 -7.54 -3.65 -19.34
C GLY A 232 -6.99 -2.22 -19.28
N THR A 233 -7.36 -1.46 -18.25
CA THR A 233 -6.90 -0.08 -18.03
C THR A 233 -5.48 -0.05 -17.48
N GLU A 234 -4.70 0.95 -17.88
CA GLU A 234 -3.33 1.18 -17.41
C GLU A 234 -3.26 2.51 -16.64
N VAL A 235 -2.69 2.48 -15.43
CA VAL A 235 -2.43 3.68 -14.61
C VAL A 235 -0.94 3.72 -14.28
N ARG A 236 -0.18 4.66 -14.84
CA ARG A 236 1.28 4.64 -14.69
C ARG A 236 1.93 5.99 -14.44
N ASN A 237 2.97 5.99 -13.60
CA ASN A 237 3.77 7.19 -13.30
C ASN A 237 2.93 8.41 -12.88
N THR A 238 1.82 8.19 -12.17
CA THR A 238 0.94 9.26 -11.70
C THR A 238 1.23 9.61 -10.25
N GLU A 239 1.27 10.91 -9.95
CA GLU A 239 1.40 11.47 -8.61
C GLU A 239 0.02 11.90 -8.09
N ILE A 240 -0.38 11.45 -6.91
CA ILE A 240 -1.73 11.69 -6.37
C ILE A 240 -1.67 12.09 -4.89
N THR A 241 -2.23 13.26 -4.57
CA THR A 241 -2.29 13.80 -3.21
C THR A 241 -3.59 14.59 -2.97
N ASP A 242 -3.89 14.90 -1.71
CA ASP A 242 -5.01 15.77 -1.31
C ASP A 242 -6.41 15.29 -1.75
N VAL A 243 -6.54 14.01 -2.12
CA VAL A 243 -7.81 13.34 -2.43
C VAL A 243 -8.26 12.46 -1.26
N ARG A 244 -9.39 11.76 -1.40
CA ARG A 244 -9.82 10.73 -0.45
C ARG A 244 -8.99 9.46 -0.59
N ASP A 245 -9.14 8.79 -1.73
CA ASP A 245 -8.39 7.58 -2.08
C ASP A 245 -7.66 7.84 -3.40
N GLY A 246 -6.42 7.36 -3.52
CA GLY A 246 -5.56 7.66 -4.68
C GLY A 246 -6.08 7.01 -5.95
N ILE A 247 -6.04 5.67 -5.98
CA ILE A 247 -6.62 4.86 -7.05
C ILE A 247 -7.69 3.94 -6.45
N TYR A 248 -8.95 4.19 -6.80
CA TYR A 248 -10.12 3.43 -6.34
C TYR A 248 -10.61 2.48 -7.42
N TYR A 249 -10.77 1.21 -7.06
CA TYR A 249 -11.23 0.13 -7.95
C TYR A 249 -12.60 -0.37 -7.51
N SER A 250 -13.53 -0.49 -8.47
CA SER A 250 -14.85 -1.05 -8.25
C SER A 250 -15.28 -1.86 -9.47
N TRP A 251 -15.31 -3.19 -9.35
CA TRP A 251 -15.57 -4.11 -10.47
C TRP A 251 -14.60 -3.97 -11.65
N ALA A 252 -13.32 -3.73 -11.36
CA ALA A 252 -12.30 -3.57 -12.38
C ALA A 252 -11.41 -4.81 -12.51
N SER A 253 -10.99 -5.14 -13.74
CA SER A 253 -10.16 -6.33 -14.01
C SER A 253 -9.08 -6.10 -15.05
N ASN A 254 -8.01 -6.90 -14.98
CA ASN A 254 -6.85 -6.78 -15.88
C ASN A 254 -6.24 -5.36 -15.89
N VAL A 255 -6.35 -4.63 -14.79
CA VAL A 255 -5.75 -3.31 -14.64
C VAL A 255 -4.30 -3.45 -14.20
N GLU A 256 -3.41 -2.70 -14.85
CA GLU A 256 -2.02 -2.57 -14.45
C GLU A 256 -1.79 -1.16 -13.89
N ALA A 257 -1.50 -1.06 -12.60
CA ALA A 257 -1.06 0.18 -11.98
C ALA A 257 0.41 0.11 -11.58
N THR A 258 1.25 0.91 -12.25
CA THR A 258 2.71 0.79 -12.15
C THR A 258 3.40 2.14 -11.95
N GLY A 259 4.32 2.23 -10.98
CA GLY A 259 5.17 3.42 -10.79
C GLY A 259 4.44 4.66 -10.27
N ASN A 260 3.26 4.50 -9.68
CA ASN A 260 2.47 5.61 -9.14
C ASN A 260 2.94 5.99 -7.72
N THR A 261 2.82 7.26 -7.36
CA THR A 261 3.18 7.81 -6.04
C THR A 261 1.95 8.44 -5.38
N MET A 262 1.57 7.97 -4.19
CA MET A 262 0.34 8.35 -3.49
C MET A 262 0.62 8.70 -2.02
N TRP A 263 0.24 9.90 -1.58
CA TRP A 263 0.53 10.38 -0.22
C TRP A 263 -0.50 11.35 0.34
N ASP A 264 -0.53 11.48 1.67
CA ASP A 264 -1.49 12.29 2.42
C ASP A 264 -2.97 11.93 2.14
N LEU A 265 -3.24 10.63 1.92
CA LEU A 265 -4.57 10.11 1.59
C LEU A 265 -5.14 9.25 2.72
N ARG A 266 -6.44 8.93 2.63
CA ARG A 266 -6.98 7.82 3.39
C ARG A 266 -6.35 6.53 2.88
N TYR A 267 -6.61 6.16 1.63
CA TYR A 267 -6.02 4.96 1.03
C TYR A 267 -5.22 5.33 -0.21
N GLY A 268 -3.95 4.91 -0.29
CA GLY A 268 -3.16 5.04 -1.52
C GLY A 268 -3.85 4.31 -2.68
N VAL A 269 -4.14 3.02 -2.46
CA VAL A 269 -4.95 2.20 -3.36
C VAL A 269 -6.09 1.55 -2.59
N HIS A 270 -7.31 1.55 -3.16
CA HIS A 270 -8.50 1.00 -2.54
C HIS A 270 -9.26 0.07 -3.51
N TYR A 271 -9.43 -1.20 -3.15
CA TYR A 271 -10.18 -2.17 -3.95
C TYR A 271 -11.53 -2.53 -3.37
N MET A 272 -12.51 -2.67 -4.26
CA MET A 272 -13.76 -3.37 -4.03
C MET A 272 -14.08 -4.27 -5.23
N TYR A 273 -14.24 -5.58 -5.01
CA TYR A 273 -14.76 -6.52 -6.03
C TYR A 273 -13.99 -6.53 -7.36
N SER A 274 -12.66 -6.43 -7.33
CA SER A 274 -11.84 -6.16 -8.51
C SER A 274 -10.71 -7.18 -8.66
N ASP A 275 -10.89 -8.12 -9.59
CA ASP A 275 -10.06 -9.33 -9.74
C ASP A 275 -9.02 -9.22 -10.86
N ASP A 276 -8.00 -10.08 -10.83
CA ASP A 276 -6.98 -10.23 -11.89
C ASP A 276 -6.21 -8.93 -12.20
N ASN A 277 -5.85 -8.16 -11.16
CA ASN A 277 -5.17 -6.88 -11.29
C ASN A 277 -3.71 -6.96 -10.81
N ARG A 278 -2.88 -6.03 -11.30
CA ARG A 278 -1.46 -5.94 -10.97
C ARG A 278 -1.09 -4.55 -10.47
N LEU A 279 -0.52 -4.50 -9.26
CA LEU A 279 0.07 -3.31 -8.65
C LEU A 279 1.58 -3.51 -8.57
N ALA A 280 2.35 -2.76 -9.35
CA ALA A 280 3.80 -2.94 -9.44
C ALA A 280 4.60 -1.65 -9.23
N ASP A 281 5.70 -1.73 -8.46
CA ASP A 281 6.67 -0.64 -8.35
C ASP A 281 6.05 0.72 -7.90
N ASN A 282 4.90 0.70 -7.20
CA ASN A 282 4.24 1.90 -6.69
C ASN A 282 4.81 2.30 -5.33
N VAL A 283 4.61 3.56 -4.94
CA VAL A 283 5.00 4.11 -3.64
C VAL A 283 3.78 4.72 -2.97
N ALA A 284 3.45 4.25 -1.77
CA ALA A 284 2.38 4.79 -0.93
C ALA A 284 2.92 5.15 0.46
N PHE A 285 2.89 6.42 0.83
CA PHE A 285 3.48 6.87 2.09
C PHE A 285 2.64 7.93 2.80
N GLU A 286 2.76 8.00 4.13
CA GLU A 286 2.05 8.99 4.96
C GLU A 286 0.52 8.99 4.71
N ASN A 287 -0.05 7.83 4.36
CA ASN A 287 -1.49 7.63 4.26
C ASN A 287 -2.04 6.99 5.54
N ASP A 288 -3.36 6.84 5.64
CA ASP A 288 -3.93 5.91 6.63
C ASP A 288 -3.58 4.46 6.27
N VAL A 289 -3.89 4.04 5.04
CA VAL A 289 -3.45 2.74 4.50
C VAL A 289 -2.75 2.93 3.16
N GLY A 290 -1.60 2.30 2.98
CA GLY A 290 -0.89 2.30 1.70
C GLY A 290 -1.69 1.59 0.61
N TYR A 291 -1.94 0.29 0.81
CA TYR A 291 -2.67 -0.57 -0.13
C TYR A 291 -3.82 -1.30 0.58
N ALA A 292 -5.05 -0.82 0.40
CA ALA A 292 -6.27 -1.38 0.99
C ALA A 292 -7.02 -2.28 0.01
N LEU A 293 -6.79 -3.60 0.08
CA LEU A 293 -7.38 -4.56 -0.84
C LEU A 293 -8.53 -5.32 -0.19
N MET A 294 -9.72 -5.25 -0.78
CA MET A 294 -10.93 -5.86 -0.22
C MET A 294 -11.73 -6.67 -1.24
N VAL A 295 -12.15 -7.87 -0.81
CA VAL A 295 -13.12 -8.73 -1.50
C VAL A 295 -12.77 -8.94 -2.97
N SER A 296 -11.61 -9.53 -3.25
CA SER A 296 -11.07 -9.69 -4.61
C SER A 296 -10.14 -10.91 -4.69
N GLU A 297 -9.80 -11.37 -5.88
CA GLU A 297 -8.92 -12.53 -6.09
C GLU A 297 -7.89 -12.33 -7.21
N SER A 298 -6.84 -13.16 -7.18
CA SER A 298 -5.79 -13.22 -8.22
C SER A 298 -5.04 -11.89 -8.40
N ILE A 299 -4.76 -11.17 -7.32
CA ILE A 299 -4.06 -9.88 -7.36
C ILE A 299 -2.55 -10.08 -7.24
N GLU A 300 -1.77 -9.34 -8.02
CA GLU A 300 -0.31 -9.30 -7.91
C GLU A 300 0.17 -7.96 -7.35
N LEU A 301 0.71 -7.97 -6.12
CA LEU A 301 1.36 -6.83 -5.47
C LEU A 301 2.87 -7.06 -5.46
N VAL A 302 3.58 -6.40 -6.37
CA VAL A 302 4.99 -6.67 -6.64
C VAL A 302 5.84 -5.42 -6.51
N ASN A 303 6.94 -5.50 -5.74
CA ASN A 303 7.93 -4.40 -5.62
C ASN A 303 7.35 -3.05 -5.15
N ASN A 304 6.19 -3.04 -4.50
CA ASN A 304 5.62 -1.79 -4.00
C ASN A 304 6.30 -1.37 -2.69
N THR A 305 6.28 -0.07 -2.40
CA THR A 305 6.85 0.52 -1.20
C THR A 305 5.75 1.19 -0.38
N ALA A 306 5.56 0.75 0.87
CA ALA A 306 4.61 1.35 1.81
C ALA A 306 5.36 1.88 3.04
N VAL A 307 5.35 3.19 3.25
CA VAL A 307 6.17 3.85 4.29
C VAL A 307 5.33 4.74 5.19
N ALA A 308 5.46 4.58 6.50
CA ALA A 308 4.85 5.48 7.49
C ALA A 308 3.33 5.67 7.31
N ASN A 309 2.60 4.63 6.89
CA ASN A 309 1.13 4.68 6.87
C ASN A 309 0.59 4.36 8.27
N ARG A 310 0.02 5.37 8.95
CA ARG A 310 -0.24 5.41 10.41
C ARG A 310 -1.52 6.18 10.79
N GLY A 311 -2.51 6.18 9.92
CA GLY A 311 -3.82 6.74 10.26
C GLY A 311 -4.58 5.81 11.20
N GLU A 312 -5.91 5.95 11.21
CA GLU A 312 -6.80 5.19 12.08
C GLU A 312 -6.64 3.67 11.96
N SER A 313 -6.38 3.16 10.75
CA SER A 313 -6.09 1.75 10.48
C SER A 313 -4.58 1.44 10.39
N GLY A 314 -3.79 2.35 9.82
CA GLY A 314 -2.32 2.31 9.87
C GLY A 314 -1.69 1.09 9.20
N HIS A 315 -2.11 0.75 7.98
CA HIS A 315 -1.64 -0.46 7.29
C HIS A 315 -0.71 -0.14 6.13
N GLY A 316 0.41 -0.85 6.01
CA GLY A 316 1.21 -0.85 4.78
C GLY A 316 0.43 -1.53 3.65
N ILE A 317 0.06 -2.79 3.88
CA ILE A 317 -0.83 -3.56 3.00
C ILE A 317 -1.94 -4.23 3.85
N LEU A 318 -3.20 -3.97 3.49
CA LEU A 318 -4.38 -4.64 4.03
C LEU A 318 -4.94 -5.62 2.99
N LEU A 319 -5.06 -6.90 3.34
CA LEU A 319 -5.73 -7.95 2.57
C LEU A 319 -6.95 -8.43 3.36
N LYS A 320 -8.13 -7.92 3.01
CA LYS A 320 -9.41 -8.31 3.60
C LYS A 320 -10.22 -9.12 2.60
N GLU A 321 -10.43 -10.40 2.87
CA GLU A 321 -11.17 -11.30 1.97
C GLU A 321 -10.52 -11.32 0.58
N ILE A 322 -9.19 -11.45 0.56
CA ILE A 322 -8.37 -11.56 -0.65
C ILE A 322 -7.90 -12.99 -0.82
N ASP A 323 -8.12 -13.54 -2.01
CA ASP A 323 -7.84 -14.95 -2.29
C ASP A 323 -6.86 -15.15 -3.45
N ARG A 324 -6.06 -16.24 -3.39
CA ARG A 324 -5.18 -16.71 -4.48
C ARG A 324 -4.28 -15.62 -5.08
N SER A 325 -3.83 -14.69 -4.25
CA SER A 325 -3.07 -13.51 -4.64
C SER A 325 -1.60 -13.63 -4.26
N VAL A 326 -0.75 -12.83 -4.89
CA VAL A 326 0.70 -12.82 -4.69
C VAL A 326 1.15 -11.46 -4.19
N VAL A 327 1.67 -11.42 -2.96
CA VAL A 327 2.31 -10.26 -2.34
C VAL A 327 3.80 -10.54 -2.24
N ARG A 328 4.60 -9.98 -3.16
CA ARG A 328 6.03 -10.27 -3.20
C ARG A 328 6.93 -9.08 -3.42
N ASP A 329 8.13 -9.20 -2.86
CA ASP A 329 9.23 -8.26 -3.06
C ASP A 329 8.89 -6.80 -2.65
N ASN A 330 7.83 -6.61 -1.85
CA ASN A 330 7.40 -5.29 -1.37
C ASN A 330 8.25 -4.84 -0.16
N THR A 331 8.37 -3.52 0.01
CA THR A 331 9.09 -2.91 1.14
C THR A 331 8.11 -2.15 2.03
N LEU A 332 7.90 -2.65 3.25
CA LEU A 332 6.89 -2.20 4.20
C LEU A 332 7.58 -1.69 5.45
N VAL A 333 7.65 -0.37 5.60
CA VAL A 333 8.50 0.29 6.59
C VAL A 333 7.68 1.22 7.47
N ALA A 334 7.88 1.12 8.79
CA ALA A 334 7.36 2.10 9.73
C ALA A 334 5.82 2.29 9.70
N ASN A 335 5.05 1.30 9.25
CA ASN A 335 3.59 1.32 9.34
C ASN A 335 3.14 0.78 10.72
N ASP A 336 1.90 1.02 11.14
CA ASP A 336 1.42 0.39 12.38
C ASP A 336 1.28 -1.12 12.22
N ASN A 337 0.82 -1.56 11.04
CA ASN A 337 0.87 -2.95 10.61
C ASN A 337 1.52 -3.02 9.22
N GLY A 338 2.56 -3.84 9.06
CA GLY A 338 3.19 -4.06 7.76
C GLY A 338 2.23 -4.72 6.78
N VAL A 339 1.80 -5.94 7.09
CA VAL A 339 0.73 -6.66 6.35
C VAL A 339 -0.37 -7.09 7.30
N PHE A 340 -1.62 -6.77 6.97
CA PHE A 340 -2.78 -7.30 7.67
C PHE A 340 -3.55 -8.31 6.80
N LEU A 341 -3.59 -9.56 7.26
CA LEU A 341 -4.33 -10.67 6.63
C LEU A 341 -5.62 -10.92 7.41
N TYR A 342 -6.76 -10.62 6.80
CA TYR A 342 -8.08 -10.80 7.39
C TYR A 342 -8.97 -11.64 6.49
N ASN A 343 -9.30 -12.86 6.95
CA ASN A 343 -10.07 -13.84 6.16
C ASN A 343 -9.53 -14.01 4.73
N ALA A 344 -8.20 -14.04 4.58
CA ALA A 344 -7.53 -14.11 3.28
C ALA A 344 -7.07 -15.55 3.01
N GLN A 345 -7.36 -16.11 1.83
CA GLN A 345 -7.17 -17.54 1.57
C GLN A 345 -6.18 -17.83 0.44
N ASP A 346 -5.36 -18.86 0.63
CA ASP A 346 -4.49 -19.44 -0.42
C ASP A 346 -3.55 -18.41 -1.10
N ASN A 347 -3.10 -17.41 -0.35
CA ASN A 347 -2.21 -16.35 -0.85
C ASN A 347 -0.72 -16.72 -0.75
N GLU A 348 0.13 -15.95 -1.41
CA GLU A 348 1.59 -16.04 -1.28
C GLU A 348 2.15 -14.71 -0.77
N VAL A 349 2.82 -14.73 0.39
CA VAL A 349 3.53 -13.57 0.94
C VAL A 349 5.02 -13.89 0.95
N ARG A 350 5.78 -13.39 -0.04
CA ARG A 350 7.17 -13.84 -0.25
C ARG A 350 8.16 -12.73 -0.57
N GLY A 351 9.36 -12.83 -0.03
CA GLY A 351 10.44 -11.92 -0.40
C GLY A 351 10.21 -10.46 0.02
N ASN A 352 9.22 -10.17 0.87
CA ASN A 352 8.94 -8.81 1.32
C ASN A 352 9.90 -8.40 2.46
N LEU A 353 10.22 -7.11 2.55
CA LEU A 353 10.86 -6.51 3.71
C LEU A 353 9.78 -5.91 4.62
N LEU A 354 9.71 -6.36 5.87
CA LEU A 354 8.86 -5.80 6.92
C LEU A 354 9.75 -5.23 8.02
N TYR A 355 9.99 -3.92 7.95
CA TYR A 355 10.98 -3.22 8.78
C TYR A 355 10.35 -2.15 9.68
N ALA A 356 10.62 -2.22 10.98
CA ALA A 356 10.23 -1.18 11.95
C ALA A 356 8.74 -0.85 11.99
N ASN A 357 7.87 -1.81 11.66
CA ASN A 357 6.43 -1.66 11.82
C ASN A 357 6.02 -1.94 13.28
N GLY A 358 4.86 -1.44 13.71
CA GLY A 358 4.29 -1.83 15.00
C GLY A 358 4.06 -3.34 15.05
N VAL A 359 3.35 -3.87 14.06
CA VAL A 359 3.22 -5.31 13.81
C VAL A 359 3.79 -5.64 12.43
N GLY A 360 4.67 -6.64 12.33
CA GLY A 360 5.15 -7.12 11.03
C GLY A 360 4.01 -7.69 10.19
N VAL A 361 3.44 -8.82 10.61
CA VAL A 361 2.20 -9.37 10.01
C VAL A 361 1.14 -9.57 11.08
N HIS A 362 -0.04 -8.99 10.88
CA HIS A 362 -1.22 -9.28 11.66
C HIS A 362 -2.07 -10.32 10.91
N HIS A 363 -2.28 -11.48 11.53
CA HIS A 363 -2.98 -12.63 10.95
C HIS A 363 -4.27 -12.94 11.72
N SER A 364 -5.43 -12.74 11.08
CA SER A 364 -6.72 -12.83 11.77
C SER A 364 -7.84 -13.50 10.94
N ALA A 365 -8.99 -13.69 11.60
CA ALA A 365 -10.28 -14.04 11.02
C ALA A 365 -10.31 -15.26 10.08
N GLY A 366 -9.62 -16.34 10.44
CA GLY A 366 -9.71 -17.59 9.68
C GLY A 366 -8.93 -17.60 8.37
N THR A 367 -7.94 -16.72 8.23
CA THR A 367 -6.92 -16.79 7.17
C THR A 367 -6.26 -18.17 7.16
N GLU A 368 -6.28 -18.86 6.02
CA GLU A 368 -5.68 -20.19 5.82
C GLU A 368 -4.95 -20.27 4.46
N GLY A 369 -4.21 -21.36 4.22
CA GLY A 369 -3.56 -21.64 2.93
C GLY A 369 -2.40 -20.72 2.53
N THR A 370 -2.15 -19.65 3.28
CA THR A 370 -1.16 -18.62 2.91
C THR A 370 0.28 -19.12 3.09
N VAL A 371 1.09 -19.04 2.03
CA VAL A 371 2.52 -19.36 2.07
C VAL A 371 3.33 -18.11 2.41
N VAL A 372 3.92 -18.08 3.61
CA VAL A 372 4.80 -16.98 4.06
C VAL A 372 6.25 -17.45 4.09
N ALA A 373 7.07 -17.01 3.13
CA ALA A 373 8.45 -17.48 2.99
C ALA A 373 9.41 -16.46 2.36
N GLY A 374 10.66 -16.44 2.79
CA GLY A 374 11.70 -15.57 2.23
C GLY A 374 11.56 -14.08 2.60
N ASN A 375 10.63 -13.73 3.49
CA ASN A 375 10.46 -12.35 3.95
C ASN A 375 11.51 -11.99 5.00
N GLY A 376 11.85 -10.71 5.09
CA GLY A 376 12.69 -10.14 6.14
C GLY A 376 11.86 -9.44 7.20
N PHE A 377 11.71 -10.06 8.38
CA PHE A 377 11.06 -9.47 9.55
C PHE A 377 12.12 -8.80 10.44
N VAL A 378 12.21 -7.47 10.36
CA VAL A 378 13.31 -6.72 10.97
C VAL A 378 12.79 -5.65 11.91
N THR A 379 13.12 -5.76 13.20
CA THR A 379 12.90 -4.70 14.20
C THR A 379 11.45 -4.20 14.25
N ASN A 380 10.46 -5.05 13.97
CA ASN A 380 9.06 -4.72 14.26
C ASN A 380 8.82 -4.82 15.79
N ASP A 381 7.91 -4.04 16.36
CA ASP A 381 7.63 -4.10 17.81
C ASP A 381 7.06 -5.47 18.19
N GLU A 382 6.14 -5.99 17.37
CA GLU A 382 5.71 -7.39 17.37
C GLU A 382 5.90 -7.98 15.96
N GLN A 383 6.69 -9.04 15.83
CA GLN A 383 6.94 -9.64 14.50
C GLN A 383 5.65 -10.19 13.87
N VAL A 384 4.82 -10.86 14.68
CA VAL A 384 3.56 -11.45 14.25
C VAL A 384 2.52 -11.41 15.35
N LEU A 385 1.40 -10.74 15.08
CA LEU A 385 0.18 -10.82 15.89
C LEU A 385 -0.78 -11.81 15.24
N THR A 386 -1.27 -12.80 15.98
CA THR A 386 -2.20 -13.80 15.42
C THR A 386 -3.29 -14.23 16.38
N THR A 387 -4.49 -14.44 15.84
CA THR A 387 -5.64 -15.01 16.57
C THR A 387 -5.86 -16.50 16.29
N THR A 388 -4.96 -17.15 15.51
CA THR A 388 -5.10 -18.56 15.16
C THR A 388 -5.03 -19.47 16.40
N ARG A 389 -5.85 -20.53 16.36
CA ARG A 389 -5.87 -21.59 17.39
C ARG A 389 -5.19 -22.87 16.92
N GLU A 390 -4.61 -22.84 15.72
CA GLU A 390 -3.85 -23.94 15.15
C GLU A 390 -2.36 -23.60 15.12
N LEU A 391 -1.53 -24.60 14.91
CA LEU A 391 -0.12 -24.37 14.62
C LEU A 391 0.03 -24.23 13.11
N VAL A 392 0.44 -23.04 12.66
CA VAL A 392 0.62 -22.73 11.23
C VAL A 392 2.11 -22.58 10.93
N ALA A 393 2.58 -23.26 9.89
CA ALA A 393 3.97 -23.19 9.45
C ALA A 393 4.16 -22.06 8.44
N TRP A 394 4.98 -21.06 8.79
CA TRP A 394 5.40 -19.99 7.88
C TRP A 394 6.79 -20.28 7.35
N ASN A 395 6.83 -21.17 6.37
CA ASN A 395 7.98 -21.50 5.55
C ASN A 395 7.51 -22.10 4.22
N GLY A 396 8.33 -21.98 3.19
CA GLY A 396 8.14 -22.69 1.93
C GLY A 396 8.73 -24.09 1.99
N THR A 397 8.71 -24.80 0.86
CA THR A 397 9.23 -26.17 0.74
C THR A 397 10.69 -26.30 1.19
N ASP A 398 11.52 -25.30 0.86
CA ASP A 398 12.97 -25.36 1.01
C ASP A 398 13.55 -24.34 2.01
N ARG A 399 12.83 -23.26 2.32
CA ARG A 399 13.33 -22.16 3.18
C ARG A 399 12.21 -21.45 3.93
N GLY A 400 12.54 -20.85 5.07
CA GLY A 400 11.66 -19.98 5.86
C GLY A 400 11.88 -18.50 5.61
N ASN A 401 11.70 -17.70 6.65
CA ASN A 401 11.86 -16.25 6.67
C ASN A 401 13.08 -15.84 7.50
N TYR A 402 13.56 -14.62 7.31
CA TYR A 402 14.53 -14.01 8.22
C TYR A 402 13.80 -13.29 9.35
N TRP A 403 14.29 -13.44 10.57
CA TRP A 403 13.72 -12.84 11.78
C TRP A 403 14.84 -12.19 12.58
N SER A 404 14.78 -10.89 12.82
CA SER A 404 15.85 -10.16 13.53
C SER A 404 16.03 -10.59 14.99
N ASP A 405 15.01 -11.20 15.59
CA ASP A 405 14.96 -11.69 16.97
C ASP A 405 15.14 -13.23 17.07
N ALA A 406 15.32 -13.92 15.94
CA ALA A 406 15.61 -15.35 15.96
C ALA A 406 17.02 -15.65 16.48
N ARG A 407 17.11 -16.68 17.31
CA ARG A 407 18.38 -17.30 17.69
C ARG A 407 18.81 -18.26 16.58
N VAL A 408 19.60 -17.74 15.64
CA VAL A 408 20.13 -18.51 14.51
C VAL A 408 21.26 -19.45 14.97
N ALA A 409 21.20 -20.69 14.48
CA ALA A 409 22.31 -21.64 14.56
C ALA A 409 22.43 -22.33 13.20
N ASP A 410 23.42 -21.96 12.39
CA ASP A 410 23.70 -22.56 11.09
C ASP A 410 25.02 -23.34 11.18
N THR A 411 24.95 -24.62 11.54
CA THR A 411 26.14 -25.42 11.85
C THR A 411 26.78 -26.01 10.60
N ASP A 412 26.00 -26.25 9.54
CA ASP A 412 26.47 -26.83 8.29
C ASP A 412 26.73 -25.79 7.18
N GLY A 413 26.38 -24.53 7.41
CA GLY A 413 26.70 -23.39 6.55
C GLY A 413 25.83 -23.31 5.31
N ASP A 414 24.61 -23.86 5.35
CA ASP A 414 23.68 -23.87 4.21
C ASP A 414 22.83 -22.58 4.12
N GLY A 415 22.97 -21.67 5.08
CA GLY A 415 22.24 -20.41 5.14
C GLY A 415 20.88 -20.51 5.83
N LEU A 416 20.52 -21.68 6.37
CA LEU A 416 19.31 -21.93 7.16
C LEU A 416 19.70 -22.21 8.63
N SER A 417 18.80 -21.83 9.54
CA SER A 417 18.96 -22.15 10.95
C SER A 417 18.52 -23.59 11.24
N ASP A 418 19.39 -24.37 11.86
CA ASP A 418 19.13 -25.68 12.47
C ASP A 418 18.07 -25.60 13.59
N ALA A 419 17.86 -24.40 14.16
CA ALA A 419 16.87 -24.13 15.19
C ALA A 419 15.61 -23.51 14.57
N ARG A 420 14.45 -23.98 15.03
CA ARG A 420 13.13 -23.42 14.68
C ARG A 420 12.93 -22.09 15.38
N HIS A 421 12.15 -21.21 14.76
CA HIS A 421 11.73 -19.95 15.35
C HIS A 421 10.21 -19.90 15.52
N ARG A 422 9.73 -19.25 16.58
CA ARG A 422 8.31 -19.05 16.85
C ARG A 422 8.05 -17.56 17.07
N PRO A 423 7.60 -16.83 16.04
CA PRO A 423 7.34 -15.41 16.17
C PRO A 423 6.02 -15.12 16.91
N ALA A 424 5.15 -16.12 17.04
CA ALA A 424 3.93 -16.05 17.84
C ALA A 424 3.77 -17.35 18.65
N GLY A 425 4.58 -17.49 19.70
CA GLY A 425 4.62 -18.66 20.58
C GLY A 425 3.81 -18.49 21.88
N ALA A 426 4.04 -19.38 22.85
CA ALA A 426 3.39 -19.30 24.16
C ALA A 426 3.82 -18.07 24.97
N ALA A 427 5.05 -17.58 24.76
CA ALA A 427 5.56 -16.37 25.37
C ALA A 427 4.79 -15.13 24.86
N GLU A 428 4.64 -15.00 23.55
CA GLU A 428 3.93 -13.89 22.91
C GLU A 428 2.43 -13.94 23.26
N ARG A 429 1.81 -15.11 23.22
CA ARG A 429 0.42 -15.29 23.67
C ARG A 429 0.22 -14.90 25.14
N LEU A 430 1.19 -15.16 26.02
CA LEU A 430 1.09 -14.74 27.42
C LEU A 430 1.05 -13.22 27.55
N VAL A 431 1.82 -12.50 26.73
CA VAL A 431 1.79 -11.03 26.69
C VAL A 431 0.46 -10.54 26.14
N GLN A 432 -0.05 -11.15 25.07
CA GLN A 432 -1.35 -10.80 24.50
C GLN A 432 -2.51 -11.01 25.50
N GLU A 433 -2.55 -12.15 26.20
CA GLU A 433 -3.57 -12.44 27.21
C GLU A 433 -3.42 -11.59 28.48
N HIS A 434 -2.18 -11.21 28.80
CA HIS A 434 -1.83 -10.43 29.99
C HIS A 434 -0.84 -9.31 29.63
N PRO A 435 -1.32 -8.16 29.12
CA PRO A 435 -0.43 -7.07 28.66
C PRO A 435 0.58 -6.58 29.71
N ALA A 436 0.22 -6.65 31.01
CA ALA A 436 1.15 -6.32 32.10
C ALA A 436 2.40 -7.23 32.16
N ALA A 437 2.38 -8.40 31.50
CA ALA A 437 3.52 -9.29 31.39
C ALA A 437 4.57 -8.83 30.37
N ALA A 438 4.25 -7.86 29.50
CA ALA A 438 5.19 -7.29 28.53
C ALA A 438 6.47 -6.77 29.18
N VAL A 439 6.38 -6.28 30.44
CA VAL A 439 7.54 -5.82 31.22
C VAL A 439 8.59 -6.91 31.49
N PHE A 440 8.23 -8.18 31.27
CA PHE A 440 9.09 -9.34 31.44
C PHE A 440 9.50 -10.00 30.11
N ALA A 441 9.13 -9.43 28.95
CA ALA A 441 9.39 -10.03 27.64
C ALA A 441 10.88 -10.31 27.37
N ASP A 442 11.76 -9.47 27.92
CA ASP A 442 13.23 -9.61 27.82
C ASP A 442 13.86 -10.31 29.04
N SER A 443 13.05 -10.91 29.91
CA SER A 443 13.54 -11.56 31.12
C SER A 443 14.09 -12.97 30.83
N PRO A 444 15.01 -13.49 31.68
CA PRO A 444 15.50 -14.86 31.56
C PRO A 444 14.40 -15.95 31.60
N ALA A 445 13.24 -15.65 32.19
CA ALA A 445 12.11 -16.58 32.25
C ALA A 445 11.45 -16.75 30.87
N PHE A 446 11.23 -15.64 30.16
CA PHE A 446 10.70 -15.65 28.79
C PHE A 446 11.70 -16.29 27.82
N ASP A 447 12.98 -15.99 27.97
CA ASP A 447 14.07 -16.65 27.23
C ASP A 447 14.07 -18.18 27.40
N ALA A 448 13.81 -18.66 28.62
CA ALA A 448 13.73 -20.09 28.88
C ALA A 448 12.52 -20.74 28.19
N ILE A 449 11.37 -20.05 28.13
CA ILE A 449 10.18 -20.51 27.40
C ILE A 449 10.50 -20.63 25.91
N ARG A 450 11.03 -19.56 25.29
CA ARG A 450 11.41 -19.54 23.86
C ARG A 450 12.46 -20.61 23.52
N LEU A 451 13.43 -20.83 24.41
CA LEU A 451 14.43 -21.89 24.24
C LEU A 451 13.78 -23.29 24.22
N VAL A 452 12.85 -23.57 25.13
CA VAL A 452 12.12 -24.84 25.16
C VAL A 452 11.31 -25.01 23.87
N GLU A 453 10.62 -23.96 23.44
CA GLU A 453 9.81 -23.96 22.23
C GLU A 453 10.63 -24.22 20.95
N SER A 454 11.81 -23.60 20.84
CA SER A 454 12.70 -23.80 19.67
C SER A 454 13.31 -25.21 19.60
N ARG A 455 13.48 -25.91 20.73
CA ARG A 455 14.23 -27.18 20.82
C ARG A 455 13.38 -28.43 20.96
N PHE A 456 12.17 -28.34 21.51
CA PHE A 456 11.35 -29.51 21.84
C PHE A 456 10.05 -29.56 20.99
N PRO A 457 10.02 -30.38 19.92
CA PRO A 457 8.84 -30.53 19.06
C PRO A 457 7.58 -31.03 19.79
N ALA A 458 7.73 -31.67 20.95
CA ALA A 458 6.58 -32.14 21.74
C ALA A 458 5.74 -31.01 22.37
N VAL A 459 6.21 -29.76 22.29
CA VAL A 459 5.51 -28.56 22.76
C VAL A 459 5.10 -27.75 21.53
N GLU A 460 4.12 -28.26 20.78
CA GLU A 460 3.48 -27.55 19.67
C GLU A 460 2.15 -26.97 20.18
N SER A 461 2.19 -25.73 20.66
CA SER A 461 0.97 -24.97 20.95
C SER A 461 0.55 -24.18 19.72
N ALA A 462 -0.74 -23.83 19.65
CA ALA A 462 -1.26 -22.90 18.65
C ALA A 462 -0.39 -21.64 18.52
N GLY A 463 -0.26 -21.14 17.29
CA GLY A 463 0.58 -20.01 16.92
C GLY A 463 1.28 -20.21 15.58
N ILE A 464 2.32 -19.40 15.34
CA ILE A 464 3.13 -19.47 14.11
C ILE A 464 4.49 -20.12 14.41
N ILE A 465 4.95 -20.96 13.49
CA ILE A 465 6.29 -21.55 13.53
C ILE A 465 7.00 -21.45 12.19
N ASP A 466 8.28 -21.08 12.23
CA ASP A 466 9.19 -21.23 11.11
C ASP A 466 10.17 -22.38 11.41
N HIS A 467 10.11 -23.41 10.57
CA HIS A 467 10.96 -24.59 10.72
C HIS A 467 12.36 -24.42 10.13
N ARG A 468 12.56 -23.45 9.22
CA ARG A 468 13.81 -23.26 8.50
C ARG A 468 14.14 -21.76 8.37
N PRO A 469 14.29 -21.03 9.49
CA PRO A 469 14.60 -19.61 9.43
C PRO A 469 15.87 -19.34 8.61
N LEU A 470 15.90 -18.24 7.88
CA LEU A 470 17.11 -17.79 7.19
C LEU A 470 18.16 -17.34 8.21
N ALA A 471 19.42 -17.70 7.99
CA ALA A 471 20.52 -17.38 8.92
C ALA A 471 21.00 -15.93 8.82
N SER A 472 20.70 -15.24 7.73
CA SER A 472 21.13 -13.86 7.45
C SER A 472 20.01 -13.08 6.76
N PRO A 473 19.98 -11.74 6.91
CA PRO A 473 18.97 -10.90 6.27
C PRO A 473 19.11 -10.97 4.74
N ALA A 474 17.97 -10.99 4.05
CA ALA A 474 17.92 -11.00 2.58
C ALA A 474 17.82 -9.60 1.95
N HIS A 475 17.51 -8.57 2.77
CA HIS A 475 17.20 -7.22 2.32
C HIS A 475 18.14 -6.18 2.95
N ASP A 476 18.44 -5.13 2.19
CA ASP A 476 19.16 -3.96 2.70
C ASP A 476 18.17 -2.99 3.36
N ILE A 477 18.41 -2.70 4.64
CA ILE A 477 17.57 -1.80 5.43
C ILE A 477 18.15 -0.39 5.53
N GLU A 478 19.41 -0.19 5.14
CA GLU A 478 20.12 1.06 5.36
C GLU A 478 19.43 2.27 4.73
N PRO A 479 18.87 2.16 3.50
CA PRO A 479 18.12 3.26 2.91
C PRO A 479 16.94 3.71 3.79
N TYR A 480 16.28 2.79 4.49
CA TYR A 480 15.01 3.02 5.18
C TYR A 480 15.15 3.40 6.66
N ARG A 481 16.38 3.43 7.19
CA ARG A 481 16.66 3.78 8.60
C ARG A 481 16.08 5.13 9.05
N PRO A 482 16.04 6.20 8.23
CA PRO A 482 15.46 7.47 8.66
C PRO A 482 14.00 7.35 9.09
N TYR A 483 13.20 6.58 8.35
CA TYR A 483 11.79 6.36 8.67
C TYR A 483 11.62 5.62 9.99
N ALA A 484 12.43 4.57 10.21
CA ALA A 484 12.46 3.84 11.47
C ALA A 484 12.88 4.71 12.67
N ALA A 485 13.70 5.74 12.45
CA ALA A 485 14.14 6.67 13.50
C ALA A 485 13.15 7.82 13.74
N ALA A 486 12.39 8.21 12.71
CA ALA A 486 11.35 9.23 12.77
C ALA A 486 10.06 8.72 13.47
N VAL A 487 9.98 7.41 13.72
CA VAL A 487 8.94 6.79 14.56
C VAL A 487 9.09 7.28 16.00
N ASP A 488 8.57 8.47 16.28
CA ASP A 488 8.24 8.86 17.65
C ASP A 488 6.90 8.22 17.99
N ALA A 489 6.88 7.28 18.95
CA ALA A 489 5.65 6.66 19.46
C ALA A 489 4.70 7.67 20.14
N THR A 490 5.06 8.96 20.17
CA THR A 490 4.26 10.06 20.74
C THR A 490 3.75 11.06 19.69
N ALA A 491 4.02 10.85 18.40
CA ALA A 491 3.37 11.62 17.33
C ALA A 491 1.90 11.16 17.23
N GLU A 492 1.01 11.83 17.96
CA GLU A 492 -0.43 11.72 17.77
C GLU A 492 -0.74 12.23 16.35
N TYR A 493 -1.20 11.34 15.48
CA TYR A 493 -1.95 11.73 14.30
C TYR A 493 -3.27 12.37 14.78
N ASP A 494 -3.76 13.40 14.10
CA ASP A 494 -4.97 14.12 14.50
C ASP A 494 -6.21 13.24 14.21
N ASP A 495 -6.45 12.30 15.13
CA ASP A 495 -7.60 11.39 15.19
C ASP A 495 -8.88 12.19 15.46
N GLU A 496 -9.41 12.93 14.48
CA GLU A 496 -10.85 13.16 14.21
C GLU A 496 -11.12 14.46 13.41
N PRO A 497 -12.02 14.41 12.39
CA PRO A 497 -13.41 14.14 12.71
C PRO A 497 -14.17 13.25 11.71
N GLY A 498 -14.34 11.99 12.11
CA GLY A 498 -15.67 11.38 12.19
C GLY A 498 -16.07 10.39 11.09
N ASP A 499 -15.49 9.20 11.07
CA ASP A 499 -16.16 8.03 10.48
C ASP A 499 -16.15 6.84 11.46
N ASP A 500 -17.24 6.73 12.21
CA ASP A 500 -17.47 5.76 13.27
C ASP A 500 -17.85 4.38 12.68
N HIS A 501 -17.20 3.89 11.62
CA HIS A 501 -17.62 2.65 10.94
C HIS A 501 -16.53 1.83 10.21
N HIS A 502 -15.50 1.37 10.91
CA HIS A 502 -14.80 0.13 10.52
C HIS A 502 -14.43 -0.73 11.75
N GLN A 503 -15.33 -1.66 12.11
CA GLN A 503 -15.05 -2.80 12.99
C GLN A 503 -15.26 -4.11 12.24
#